data_AF-A0A350WVK5-F1
#
_entry.id   AF-A0A350WVK5-F1
#
_cell.length_a   1.000
_cell.length_b   1.000
_cell.length_c   1.000
_cell.angle_alpha   90.00
_cell.angle_beta   90.00
_cell.angle_gamma   90.00
#
_symmetry.space_group_name_H-M   'P 1'
#
loop_
_entity.id
_entity.type
_entity.pdbx_description
1 polymer ?
#
loop_
_entity_poly.entity_id
_entity_poly.type
_entity_poly.pdbx_seq_one_letter_code
_entity_poly.pdbx_strand_id
1 'polypeptide(L)'
;MSDKEQERLKRLRDKQIATRDPLVKQRKFQRDIALKTKRMRKPFSFAKAWSDIPHIIRSPFYGLLLGVIVIFVLPKVWDSPYAFLAGAGVTLIFIIFGLILGNSLDLRDNIRNNLK
;
A
#
# COMPACT_ATOMS: atom_id res chain seq x y z
N MET A 1 60.94 8.20 -33.56
CA MET A 1 59.72 8.64 -32.83
C MET A 1 60.04 8.57 -31.35
N SER A 2 59.73 9.61 -30.58
CA SER A 2 60.06 9.69 -29.15
C SER A 2 59.23 8.68 -28.34
N ASP A 3 59.85 7.90 -27.44
CA ASP A 3 59.17 6.90 -26.60
C ASP A 3 57.99 7.48 -25.80
N LYS A 4 58.08 8.76 -25.42
CA LYS A 4 56.99 9.50 -24.75
C LYS A 4 55.73 9.61 -25.60
N GLU A 5 55.90 9.68 -26.91
CA GLU A 5 54.82 9.84 -27.88
C GLU A 5 54.11 8.50 -28.12
N GLN A 6 54.85 7.39 -28.13
CA GLN A 6 54.29 6.04 -28.15
C GLN A 6 53.49 5.74 -26.88
N GLU A 7 54.00 6.10 -25.70
CA GLU A 7 53.25 5.94 -24.45
C GLU A 7 51.95 6.74 -24.43
N ARG A 8 51.99 7.98 -24.91
CA ARG A 8 50.80 8.83 -25.01
C ARG A 8 49.74 8.22 -25.94
N LEU A 9 50.16 7.67 -27.07
CA LEU A 9 49.28 7.00 -28.03
C LEU A 9 48.69 5.70 -27.46
N LYS A 10 49.49 4.92 -26.72
CA LYS A 10 49.02 3.71 -26.04
C LYS A 10 47.93 4.02 -25.00
N ARG A 11 48.14 5.04 -24.16
CA ARG A 11 47.14 5.51 -23.18
C ARG A 11 45.84 6.00 -23.85
N LEU A 12 45.95 6.67 -25.00
CA LEU A 12 44.79 7.11 -25.79
C LEU A 12 44.00 5.92 -26.34
N ARG A 13 44.69 4.92 -26.87
CA ARG A 13 44.08 3.69 -27.38
C ARG A 13 43.34 2.92 -26.29
N ASP A 14 43.98 2.73 -25.14
CA ASP A 14 43.38 2.02 -24.01
C ASP A 14 42.14 2.75 -23.48
N LYS A 15 42.17 4.09 -23.44
CA LYS A 15 40.98 4.90 -23.12
C LYS A 15 39.85 4.72 -24.14
N GLN A 16 40.16 4.66 -25.44
CA GLN A 16 39.15 4.45 -26.47
C GLN A 16 38.53 3.04 -26.41
N ILE A 17 39.35 2.01 -26.15
CA ILE A 17 38.89 0.64 -25.96
C ILE A 17 38.00 0.54 -24.72
N ALA A 18 38.44 1.09 -23.59
CA ALA A 18 37.65 1.12 -22.35
C ALA A 18 36.34 1.89 -22.50
N THR A 19 36.33 2.97 -23.28
CA THR A 19 35.12 3.77 -23.55
C THR A 19 34.13 3.01 -24.46
N ARG A 20 34.63 2.13 -25.32
CA ARG A 20 33.83 1.30 -26.23
C ARG A 20 33.40 -0.03 -25.61
N ASP A 21 33.78 -0.34 -24.37
CA ASP A 21 33.42 -1.60 -23.73
C ASP A 21 31.89 -1.62 -23.43
N PRO A 22 31.11 -2.47 -24.12
CA PRO A 22 29.66 -2.57 -23.91
C PRO A 22 29.31 -3.08 -22.51
N LEU A 23 30.21 -3.83 -21.85
CA LEU A 23 29.96 -4.42 -20.53
C LEU A 23 29.88 -3.37 -19.43
N VAL A 24 30.64 -2.28 -19.54
CA VAL A 24 30.61 -1.17 -18.57
C VAL A 24 29.25 -0.47 -18.63
N LYS A 25 28.75 -0.23 -19.85
CA LYS A 25 27.42 0.37 -20.06
C LYS A 25 26.31 -0.54 -19.56
N GLN A 26 26.41 -1.84 -19.82
CA GLN A 26 25.42 -2.83 -19.38
C GLN A 26 25.38 -2.95 -17.84
N ARG A 27 26.54 -2.98 -17.17
CA ARG A 27 26.60 -2.99 -15.70
C ARG A 27 26.01 -1.73 -15.08
N LYS A 28 26.30 -0.57 -15.66
CA LYS A 28 25.72 0.71 -15.20
C LYS A 28 24.19 0.70 -15.33
N PHE A 29 23.68 0.25 -16.47
CA PHE A 29 22.25 0.13 -16.71
C PHE A 29 21.57 -0.87 -15.76
N GLN A 30 22.19 -2.05 -15.54
CA GLN A 30 21.68 -3.03 -14.57
C GLN A 30 21.65 -2.48 -13.14
N ARG A 31 22.69 -1.74 -12.74
CA ARG A 31 22.74 -1.07 -11.43
C ARG A 31 21.63 -0.03 -11.31
N ASP A 32 21.40 0.78 -12.33
CA ASP A 32 20.35 1.80 -12.32
C ASP A 32 18.95 1.17 -12.23
N ILE A 33 18.72 0.07 -12.96
CA ILE A 33 17.49 -0.73 -12.85
C ILE A 33 17.35 -1.27 -11.42
N ALA A 34 18.38 -1.92 -10.88
CA ALA A 34 18.31 -2.51 -9.54
C ALA A 34 18.00 -1.48 -8.46
N LEU A 35 18.62 -0.29 -8.54
CA LEU A 35 18.33 0.83 -7.63
C LEU A 35 16.90 1.34 -7.79
N LYS A 36 16.40 1.47 -9.03
CA LYS A 36 15.03 1.90 -9.29
C LYS A 36 14.02 0.88 -8.78
N THR A 37 14.24 -0.41 -9.05
CA THR A 37 13.39 -1.52 -8.59
C THR A 37 13.37 -1.61 -7.06
N LYS A 38 14.51 -1.42 -6.39
CA LYS A 38 14.57 -1.38 -4.91
C LYS A 38 13.77 -0.20 -4.34
N ARG A 39 13.81 0.97 -4.99
CA ARG A 39 13.00 2.15 -4.58
C ARG A 39 11.50 1.94 -4.83
N MET A 40 11.14 1.22 -5.89
CA MET A 40 9.73 0.91 -6.19
C MET A 40 9.17 -0.21 -5.31
N ARG A 41 10.00 -1.15 -4.87
CA ARG A 41 9.65 -2.16 -3.85
C ARG A 41 9.59 -1.50 -2.47
N LYS A 42 8.51 -0.75 -2.22
CA LYS A 42 8.16 -0.34 -0.85
C LYS A 42 7.88 -1.63 -0.04
N PRO A 43 8.40 -1.76 1.19
CA PRO A 43 8.10 -2.92 2.02
C PRO A 43 6.59 -3.02 2.20
N PHE A 44 6.05 -4.22 2.03
CA PHE A 44 4.64 -4.48 2.25
C PHE A 44 4.34 -4.19 3.72
N SER A 45 3.47 -3.21 3.98
CA SER A 45 3.10 -2.79 5.32
C SER A 45 1.62 -3.09 5.52
N PHE A 46 1.30 -3.94 6.50
CA PHE A 46 -0.08 -4.28 6.84
C PHE A 46 -0.91 -3.05 7.22
N ALA A 47 -0.29 -2.09 7.92
CA ALA A 47 -0.95 -0.83 8.26
C ALA A 47 -1.35 -0.03 7.01
N LYS A 48 -0.48 -0.03 5.99
CA LYS A 48 -0.75 0.64 4.73
C LYS A 48 -1.80 -0.08 3.90
N ALA A 49 -1.72 -1.42 3.85
CA ALA A 49 -2.75 -2.23 3.20
C ALA A 49 -4.13 -1.99 3.82
N TRP A 50 -4.21 -1.80 5.14
CA TRP A 50 -5.47 -1.49 5.83
C TRP A 50 -6.01 -0.08 5.54
N SER A 51 -5.12 0.90 5.35
CA SER A 51 -5.54 2.25 4.94
C SER A 51 -5.97 2.34 3.48
N ASP A 52 -5.47 1.43 2.64
CA ASP A 52 -5.79 1.39 1.21
C ASP A 52 -7.17 0.73 0.93
N ILE A 53 -7.80 0.11 1.94
CA ILE A 53 -9.14 -0.50 1.82
C ILE A 53 -10.22 0.60 1.87
N PRO A 54 -11.21 0.58 0.95
CA PRO A 54 -12.34 1.52 0.95
C PRO A 54 -13.11 1.57 2.27
N HIS A 55 -13.60 2.76 2.64
CA HIS A 55 -14.34 2.95 3.88
C HIS A 55 -15.67 2.19 3.87
N ILE A 56 -16.27 1.95 2.70
CA ILE A 56 -17.49 1.14 2.56
C ILE A 56 -17.33 -0.29 3.09
N ILE A 57 -16.11 -0.85 3.09
CA ILE A 57 -15.82 -2.18 3.62
C ILE A 57 -15.37 -2.09 5.09
N ARG A 58 -14.57 -1.07 5.41
CA ARG A 58 -13.97 -0.92 6.75
C ARG A 58 -15.00 -0.47 7.81
N SER A 59 -15.91 0.43 7.47
CA SER A 59 -16.93 0.95 8.38
C SER A 59 -17.94 -0.11 8.88
N PRO A 60 -18.53 -0.98 8.03
CA PRO A 60 -19.39 -2.06 8.52
C PRO A 60 -18.63 -3.10 9.34
N PHE A 61 -17.33 -3.28 9.12
CA PHE A 61 -16.52 -4.15 9.98
C PHE A 61 -16.49 -3.65 11.42
N TYR A 62 -16.37 -2.33 11.64
CA TYR A 62 -16.50 -1.74 12.98
C TYR A 62 -17.92 -1.89 13.55
N GLY A 63 -18.95 -1.75 12.70
CA GLY A 63 -20.35 -1.98 13.09
C GLY A 63 -20.59 -3.43 13.55
N LEU A 64 -20.03 -4.40 12.82
CA LEU A 64 -20.06 -5.82 13.18
C LEU A 64 -19.35 -6.06 14.51
N LEU A 65 -18.15 -5.50 14.68
CA LEU A 65 -17.37 -5.67 15.92
C LEU A 65 -18.10 -5.10 17.14
N LEU A 66 -18.74 -3.93 16.98
CA LEU A 66 -19.63 -3.36 18.00
C LEU A 66 -20.85 -4.25 18.27
N GLY A 67 -21.49 -4.78 17.22
CA GLY A 67 -22.64 -5.66 17.37
C GLY A 67 -22.32 -6.97 18.10
N VAL A 68 -21.16 -7.57 17.81
CA VAL A 68 -20.66 -8.74 18.54
C VAL A 68 -20.51 -8.43 20.03
N ILE A 69 -19.93 -7.26 20.38
CA ILE A 69 -19.84 -6.82 21.78
C ILE A 69 -21.22 -6.71 22.41
N VAL A 70 -22.21 -6.13 21.71
CA VAL A 70 -23.60 -6.05 22.20
C VAL A 70 -24.18 -7.44 22.45
N ILE A 71 -23.98 -8.41 21.56
CA ILE A 71 -24.48 -9.79 21.74
C ILE A 71 -23.94 -10.43 23.02
N PHE A 72 -22.69 -10.15 23.40
CA PHE A 72 -22.10 -10.69 24.65
C PHE A 72 -22.50 -9.91 25.91
N VAL A 73 -22.72 -8.59 25.79
CA VAL A 73 -23.02 -7.72 26.94
C VAL A 73 -24.51 -7.72 27.25
N LEU A 74 -25.37 -7.71 26.24
CA LEU A 74 -26.82 -7.54 26.39
C LEU A 74 -27.46 -8.63 27.28
N PRO A 75 -27.12 -9.94 27.14
CA PRO A 75 -27.66 -10.98 28.02
C PRO A 75 -27.20 -10.87 29.47
N LYS A 76 -26.09 -10.16 29.76
CA LYS A 76 -25.62 -9.95 31.14
C LYS A 76 -26.42 -8.88 31.87
N VAL A 77 -27.02 -7.96 31.14
CA VAL A 77 -27.80 -6.84 31.69
C VAL A 77 -29.30 -7.13 31.62
N TRP A 78 -29.73 -7.94 30.65
CA TRP A 78 -31.12 -8.29 30.45
C TRP A 78 -31.29 -9.81 30.33
N ASP A 79 -31.78 -10.43 31.41
CA ASP A 79 -32.09 -11.86 31.46
C ASP A 79 -33.43 -12.14 30.78
N SER A 80 -33.38 -12.27 29.45
CA SER A 80 -34.52 -12.57 28.62
C SER A 80 -34.10 -13.49 27.47
N PRO A 81 -34.92 -14.50 27.11
CA PRO A 81 -34.64 -15.35 25.95
C PRO A 81 -34.60 -14.56 24.64
N TYR A 82 -35.19 -13.36 24.60
CA TYR A 82 -35.16 -12.48 23.43
C TYR A 82 -33.92 -11.59 23.37
N ALA A 83 -33.08 -11.54 24.41
CA ALA A 83 -31.88 -10.71 24.45
C ALA A 83 -30.92 -11.05 23.30
N PHE A 84 -30.77 -12.34 22.97
CA PHE A 84 -29.94 -12.76 21.85
C PHE A 84 -30.50 -12.27 20.50
N LEU A 85 -31.81 -12.41 20.27
CA LEU A 85 -32.46 -11.98 19.04
C LEU A 85 -32.40 -10.45 18.87
N ALA A 86 -32.61 -9.71 19.96
CA ALA A 86 -32.46 -8.26 19.98
C ALA A 86 -31.02 -7.84 19.69
N GLY A 87 -30.03 -8.50 20.28
CA GLY A 87 -28.61 -8.25 20.00
C GLY A 87 -28.23 -8.50 18.55
N ALA A 88 -28.75 -9.56 17.94
CA ALA A 88 -28.57 -9.84 16.51
C ALA A 88 -29.21 -8.75 15.63
N GLY A 89 -30.42 -8.30 15.99
CA GLY A 89 -31.10 -7.20 15.29
C GLY A 89 -30.31 -5.88 15.36
N VAL A 90 -29.82 -5.51 16.54
CA VAL A 90 -28.98 -4.32 16.75
C VAL A 90 -27.67 -4.42 15.95
N THR A 91 -27.06 -5.60 15.91
CA THR A 91 -25.85 -5.84 15.10
C THR A 91 -26.11 -5.57 13.61
N LEU A 92 -27.24 -6.03 13.09
CA LEU A 92 -27.62 -5.81 11.69
C LEU A 92 -27.79 -4.31 11.41
N ILE A 93 -28.44 -3.58 12.31
CA ILE A 93 -28.58 -2.12 12.22
C ILE A 93 -27.21 -1.44 12.19
N PHE A 94 -26.28 -1.82 13.07
CA PHE A 94 -24.92 -1.25 13.08
C PHE A 94 -24.13 -1.54 11.81
N ILE A 95 -24.31 -2.73 11.21
CA ILE A 95 -23.69 -3.05 9.92
C ILE A 95 -24.25 -2.14 8.82
N ILE A 96 -25.57 -1.97 8.74
CA ILE A 96 -26.21 -1.08 7.77
C ILE A 96 -25.72 0.36 7.96
N PHE A 97 -25.67 0.83 9.21
CA PHE A 97 -25.20 2.17 9.52
C PHE A 97 -23.73 2.35 9.12
N GLY A 98 -22.90 1.34 9.38
CA GLY A 98 -21.52 1.29 8.93
C GLY A 98 -21.37 1.35 7.41
N LEU A 99 -22.21 0.63 6.65
CA LEU A 99 -22.22 0.70 5.18
C LEU A 99 -22.54 2.10 4.67
N ILE A 100 -23.60 2.73 5.21
CA ILE A 100 -24.01 4.08 4.81
C ILE A 100 -22.89 5.08 5.11
N LEU A 101 -22.33 5.02 6.32
CA LEU A 101 -21.27 5.93 6.74
C LEU A 101 -20.00 5.73 5.92
N GLY A 102 -19.60 4.47 5.67
CA GLY A 102 -18.47 4.16 4.79
C GLY A 102 -18.66 4.68 3.36
N ASN A 103 -19.84 4.48 2.78
CA ASN A 103 -20.14 4.99 1.44
C ASN A 103 -20.12 6.52 1.38
N SER A 104 -20.63 7.21 2.41
CA SER A 104 -20.61 8.68 2.45
C SER A 104 -19.19 9.25 2.54
N LEU A 105 -18.29 8.59 3.27
CA LEU A 105 -16.88 8.96 3.35
C LEU A 105 -16.17 8.71 2.01
N ASP A 106 -16.39 7.55 1.38
CA ASP A 106 -15.82 7.25 0.07
C ASP A 106 -16.32 8.23 -1.01
N LEU A 107 -17.60 8.62 -0.97
CA LEU A 107 -18.17 9.63 -1.86
C LEU A 107 -17.50 10.99 -1.64
N ARG A 108 -17.31 11.42 -0.39
CA ARG A 108 -16.62 12.67 -0.05
C ARG A 108 -15.18 12.66 -0.57
N ASP A 109 -14.45 11.57 -0.39
CA ASP A 109 -13.06 11.45 -0.84
C ASP A 109 -12.97 11.45 -2.37
N ASN A 110 -13.89 10.78 -3.06
CA ASN A 110 -13.99 10.82 -4.52
C ASN A 110 -14.28 12.23 -5.04
N ILE A 111 -15.23 12.96 -4.44
CA ILE A 111 -15.51 14.36 -4.81
C ILE A 111 -14.26 15.23 -4.58
N ARG A 112 -13.59 15.08 -3.43
CA ARG A 112 -12.38 15.83 -3.11
C ARG A 112 -11.23 15.58 -4.09
N ASN A 113 -11.08 14.34 -4.56
CA ASN A 113 -10.03 13.97 -5.51
C ASN A 113 -10.33 14.45 -6.93
N ASN A 114 -11.60 14.50 -7.33
CA ASN A 114 -12.01 15.02 -8.64
C ASN A 114 -12.03 16.55 -8.73
N LEU A 115 -12.02 17.25 -7.59
CA LEU A 115 -11.94 18.72 -7.51
C LEU A 115 -10.49 19.25 -7.42
N LYS A 116 -9.49 18.37 -7.37
CA LYS A 116 -8.06 18.71 -7.38
C LYS A 116 -7.46 18.51 -8.77
#